data_AF-A0A6I3FSM5-F1
#
_entry.id   AF-A0A6I3FSM5-F1
#
_cell.length_a   1.000
_cell.length_b   1.000
_cell.length_c   1.000
_cell.angle_alpha   90.00
_cell.angle_beta   90.00
_cell.angle_gamma   90.00
#
_symmetry.space_group_name_H-M   'P 1'
#
loop_
_entity.id
_entity.type
_entity.pdbx_description
1 polymer ?
#
loop_
_entity_poly.entity_id
_entity_poly.type
_entity_poly.pdbx_seq_one_letter_code
_entity_poly.pdbx_strand_id
1 'polypeptide(L)'
;TTLDKIARFSGPILQEREYILNIARGANLRKESTRSEMTFLDSVIEKLVPRGVDADSLSWNAWRLPDTTWHIELHYPNRDGNGIATWNFDTARHSINPTDNNGAWLIDEDAPVRQIDPGFISAEPTHPSRIESAPAVELPGASSLFTTVPAVEERPETPRLVAIRDTPTAADSEDGVTARAKIPSWDEIMFGHKKSEEDEDNNL
;
A
#
# COMPACT_ATOMS: atom_id res chain seq x y z
N THR A 1 6.78 22.46 37.98
CA THR A 1 6.15 21.20 38.41
C THR A 1 5.13 20.75 37.39
N THR A 2 5.59 19.97 36.40
CA THR A 2 4.79 19.39 35.30
C THR A 2 4.69 17.86 35.44
N LEU A 3 5.74 17.21 35.95
CA LEU A 3 5.80 15.75 36.13
C LEU A 3 4.85 15.21 37.23
N ASP A 4 4.76 15.91 38.37
CA ASP A 4 3.88 15.54 39.49
C ASP A 4 2.39 15.57 39.12
N LYS A 5 1.99 16.51 38.25
CA LYS A 5 0.62 16.58 37.73
C LYS A 5 0.35 15.42 36.77
N ILE A 6 1.31 15.09 35.90
CA ILE A 6 1.18 13.95 34.98
C ILE A 6 1.09 12.63 35.76
N ALA A 7 1.90 12.43 36.80
CA ALA A 7 1.89 11.22 37.62
C ALA A 7 0.55 10.97 38.35
N ARG A 8 -0.17 12.04 38.71
CA ARG A 8 -1.46 11.95 39.39
C ARG A 8 -2.63 11.61 38.45
N PHE A 9 -2.51 11.91 37.16
CA PHE A 9 -3.50 11.57 36.14
C PHE A 9 -3.11 10.35 35.30
N SER A 10 -1.83 9.95 35.29
CA SER A 10 -1.37 8.78 34.54
C SER A 10 -1.92 7.48 35.11
N GLY A 11 -2.04 7.36 36.44
CA GLY A 11 -2.58 6.15 37.08
C GLY A 11 -3.97 5.75 36.54
N PRO A 12 -4.98 6.62 36.64
CA PRO A 12 -6.33 6.33 36.14
C PRO A 12 -6.38 6.07 34.62
N ILE A 13 -5.61 6.82 33.83
CA ILE A 13 -5.61 6.69 32.37
C ILE A 13 -4.97 5.37 31.92
N LEU A 14 -3.86 4.98 32.56
CA LEU A 14 -3.20 3.71 32.29
C LEU A 14 -4.08 2.53 32.71
N GLN A 15 -4.76 2.63 33.86
CA GLN A 15 -5.67 1.60 34.32
C GLN A 15 -6.87 1.41 33.40
N GLU A 16 -7.46 2.50 32.90
CA GLU A 16 -8.54 2.46 31.91
C GLU A 16 -8.05 1.79 30.61
N ARG A 17 -6.87 2.17 30.10
CA ARG A 17 -6.27 1.55 28.92
C ARG A 17 -6.10 0.04 29.09
N GLU A 18 -5.51 -0.40 30.21
CA GLU A 18 -5.32 -1.83 30.48
C GLU A 18 -6.65 -2.56 30.63
N TYR A 19 -7.65 -1.94 31.26
CA TYR A 19 -8.99 -2.48 31.37
C TYR A 19 -9.63 -2.70 30.00
N ILE A 20 -9.54 -1.71 29.10
CA ILE A 20 -10.07 -1.81 27.74
C ILE A 20 -9.32 -2.86 26.93
N LEU A 21 -7.99 -2.92 27.03
CA LEU A 21 -7.19 -3.97 26.38
C LEU A 21 -7.60 -5.36 26.87
N ASN A 22 -7.87 -5.52 28.17
CA ASN A 22 -8.33 -6.80 28.72
C ASN A 22 -9.71 -7.21 28.17
N ILE A 23 -10.64 -6.25 28.05
CA ILE A 23 -11.94 -6.50 27.41
C ILE A 23 -11.74 -6.90 25.95
N ALA A 24 -10.94 -6.13 25.19
CA ALA A 24 -10.70 -6.39 23.78
C ALA A 24 -10.06 -7.77 23.54
N ARG A 25 -9.08 -8.17 24.36
CA ARG A 25 -8.46 -9.51 24.30
C ARG A 25 -9.49 -10.64 24.44
N GLY A 26 -10.48 -10.46 25.31
CA GLY A 26 -11.58 -11.41 25.52
C GLY A 26 -12.73 -11.29 24.51
N ALA A 27 -12.66 -10.38 23.54
CA ALA A 27 -13.71 -10.23 22.55
C ALA A 27 -13.72 -11.39 21.56
N ASN A 28 -14.91 -11.96 21.33
CA ASN A 28 -15.09 -13.02 20.34
C ASN A 28 -15.08 -12.43 18.93
N LEU A 29 -14.34 -13.04 18.03
CA LEU A 29 -14.29 -12.61 16.63
C LEU A 29 -15.55 -13.09 15.90
N ARG A 30 -16.24 -12.16 15.23
CA ARG A 30 -17.44 -12.49 14.46
C ARG A 30 -17.05 -12.79 13.01
N LYS A 31 -16.93 -14.07 12.64
CA LYS A 31 -16.84 -14.45 11.22
C LYS A 31 -18.21 -14.36 10.55
N GLU A 32 -18.23 -13.87 9.31
CA GLU A 32 -19.45 -13.65 8.50
C GLU A 32 -20.29 -14.94 8.34
N SER A 33 -19.63 -16.09 8.25
CA SER A 33 -20.29 -17.38 8.02
C SER A 33 -20.62 -18.16 9.31
N THR A 34 -19.87 -17.96 10.40
CA THR A 34 -20.07 -18.66 11.67
C THR A 34 -19.61 -17.76 12.82
N ARG A 35 -20.39 -17.65 13.90
CA ARG A 35 -19.91 -16.99 15.12
C ARG A 35 -18.76 -17.82 15.68
N SER A 36 -17.51 -17.40 15.44
CA SER A 36 -16.36 -18.05 16.04
C SER A 36 -16.40 -17.83 17.55
N GLU A 37 -16.21 -18.90 18.32
CA GLU A 37 -15.98 -18.83 19.77
C GLU A 37 -14.51 -18.51 20.10
N MET A 38 -13.70 -18.21 19.06
CA MET A 38 -12.31 -17.80 19.18
C MET A 38 -12.24 -16.37 19.70
N THR A 39 -11.47 -16.17 20.78
CA THR A 39 -11.19 -14.83 21.28
C THR A 39 -10.18 -14.12 20.38
N PHE A 40 -10.16 -12.79 20.47
CA PHE A 40 -9.20 -11.96 19.75
C PHE A 40 -7.76 -12.33 20.10
N LEU A 41 -7.45 -12.50 21.38
CA LEU A 41 -6.12 -12.88 21.83
C LEU A 41 -5.70 -14.25 21.29
N ASP A 42 -6.60 -15.24 21.35
CA ASP A 42 -6.31 -16.59 20.87
C ASP A 42 -6.00 -16.57 19.36
N SER A 43 -6.77 -15.81 18.58
CA SER A 43 -6.55 -15.68 17.13
C SER A 43 -5.16 -15.11 16.82
N VAL A 44 -4.76 -14.05 17.53
CA VAL A 44 -3.43 -13.45 17.39
C VAL A 44 -2.33 -14.45 17.75
N ILE A 45 -2.48 -15.17 18.87
CA ILE A 45 -1.51 -16.18 19.32
C ILE A 45 -1.42 -17.34 18.31
N GLU A 46 -2.55 -17.84 17.81
CA GLU A 46 -2.62 -18.91 16.81
C GLU A 46 -1.85 -18.55 15.54
N LYS A 47 -1.89 -17.28 15.12
CA LYS A 47 -1.11 -16.82 13.97
C LYS A 47 0.37 -16.59 14.30
N LEU A 48 0.71 -16.07 15.47
CA LEU A 48 2.08 -15.64 15.78
C LEU A 48 2.99 -16.78 16.27
N VAL A 49 2.49 -17.65 17.16
CA VAL A 49 3.30 -18.71 17.79
C VAL A 49 3.90 -19.69 16.76
N PRO A 50 3.16 -20.18 15.74
CA PRO A 50 3.74 -21.04 14.71
C PRO A 50 4.86 -20.38 13.89
N ARG A 51 4.99 -19.06 13.95
CA ARG A 51 6.05 -18.28 13.27
C ARG A 51 7.26 -18.02 14.17
N GLY A 52 7.29 -18.63 15.35
CA GLY A 52 8.40 -18.50 16.32
C GLY A 52 8.33 -17.22 17.16
N VAL A 53 7.19 -16.54 17.17
CA VAL A 53 6.97 -15.36 18.02
C VAL A 53 6.49 -15.81 19.38
N ASP A 54 7.19 -15.37 20.43
CA ASP A 54 6.80 -15.64 21.81
C ASP A 54 5.59 -14.79 22.22
N ALA A 55 4.58 -15.40 22.84
CA ALA A 55 3.36 -14.70 23.26
C ALA A 55 3.64 -13.66 24.36
N ASP A 56 4.65 -13.89 25.20
CA ASP A 56 5.04 -12.96 26.27
C ASP A 56 5.80 -11.73 25.74
N SER A 57 6.27 -11.78 24.49
CA SER A 57 6.97 -10.66 23.84
C SER A 57 6.04 -9.62 23.21
N LEU A 58 4.73 -9.86 23.25
CA LEU A 58 3.71 -9.01 22.65
C LEU A 58 3.49 -7.73 23.46
N SER A 59 3.65 -6.58 22.82
CA SER A 59 3.43 -5.27 23.45
C SER A 59 2.15 -4.62 22.90
N TRP A 60 1.20 -4.34 23.80
CA TRP A 60 -0.10 -3.79 23.46
C TRP A 60 -0.23 -2.33 23.87
N ASN A 61 -0.85 -1.54 23.00
CA ASN A 61 -1.23 -0.17 23.26
C ASN A 61 -2.66 0.09 22.81
N ALA A 62 -3.34 1.01 23.49
CA ALA A 62 -4.63 1.50 23.06
C ALA A 62 -4.84 2.96 23.45
N TRP A 63 -5.56 3.69 22.59
CA TRP A 63 -6.01 5.05 22.86
C TRP A 63 -7.39 5.28 22.28
N ARG A 64 -8.11 6.25 22.84
CA ARG A 64 -9.47 6.57 22.41
C ARG A 64 -9.46 7.52 21.22
N LEU A 65 -10.27 7.22 20.21
CA LEU A 65 -10.48 8.06 19.03
C LEU A 65 -11.64 9.06 19.24
N PRO A 66 -11.74 10.12 18.41
CA PRO A 66 -12.81 11.11 18.51
C PRO A 66 -14.22 10.54 18.28
N ASP A 67 -14.32 9.43 17.56
CA ASP A 67 -15.56 8.70 17.27
C ASP A 67 -16.01 7.77 18.41
N THR A 68 -15.34 7.87 19.57
CA THR A 68 -15.55 7.08 20.80
C THR A 68 -15.05 5.64 20.76
N THR A 69 -14.54 5.16 19.63
CA THR A 69 -13.90 3.84 19.53
C THR A 69 -12.49 3.87 20.11
N TRP A 70 -11.93 2.69 20.35
CA TRP A 70 -10.55 2.53 20.83
C TRP A 70 -9.67 2.01 19.71
N HIS A 71 -8.63 2.77 19.38
CA HIS A 71 -7.58 2.24 18.53
C HIS A 71 -6.69 1.34 19.37
N ILE A 72 -6.41 0.15 18.87
CA ILE A 72 -5.53 -0.86 19.48
C ILE A 72 -4.36 -1.07 18.55
N GLU A 73 -3.17 -1.07 19.12
CA GLU A 73 -1.92 -1.29 18.42
C GLU A 73 -1.15 -2.42 19.11
N LEU A 74 -0.72 -3.39 18.32
CA LEU A 74 0.12 -4.50 18.75
C LEU A 74 1.48 -4.40 18.09
N HIS A 75 2.52 -4.43 18.90
CA HIS A 75 3.90 -4.60 18.46
C HIS A 75 4.33 -6.04 18.75
N TYR A 76 4.90 -6.69 17.76
CA TYR A 76 5.38 -8.07 17.87
C TYR A 76 6.68 -8.28 17.11
N PRO A 77 7.57 -9.18 17.56
CA PRO A 77 8.74 -9.58 16.78
C PRO A 77 8.33 -10.17 15.43
N ASN A 78 9.03 -9.77 14.37
CA ASN A 78 8.87 -10.33 13.03
C ASN A 78 10.25 -10.72 12.47
N ARG A 79 10.30 -11.53 11.42
CA ARG A 79 11.56 -11.95 10.79
C ARG A 79 12.47 -10.78 10.39
N ASP A 80 11.86 -9.67 10.00
CA ASP A 80 12.55 -8.46 9.52
C ASP A 80 12.72 -7.39 10.62
N GLY A 81 12.46 -7.73 11.89
CA GLY A 81 12.55 -6.81 13.03
C GLY A 81 11.26 -6.81 13.86
N ASN A 82 10.46 -5.76 13.73
CA ASN A 82 9.18 -5.63 14.44
C ASN A 82 8.02 -5.45 13.44
N GLY A 83 6.94 -6.18 13.68
CA GLY A 83 5.64 -5.96 13.05
C GLY A 83 4.75 -5.08 13.93
N ILE A 84 3.90 -4.30 13.27
CA ILE A 84 2.83 -3.51 13.91
C ILE A 84 1.52 -3.93 13.28
N ALA A 85 0.53 -4.24 14.11
CA ALA A 85 -0.83 -4.53 13.69
C ALA A 85 -1.81 -3.63 14.47
N THR A 86 -2.87 -3.20 13.80
CA THR A 86 -3.77 -2.17 14.30
C THR A 86 -5.24 -2.53 14.07
N TRP A 87 -6.08 -2.17 15.04
CA TRP A 87 -7.52 -2.39 14.99
C TRP A 87 -8.28 -1.25 15.67
N ASN A 88 -9.54 -1.07 15.29
CA ASN A 88 -10.50 -0.26 16.04
C ASN A 88 -11.47 -1.17 16.80
N PHE A 89 -11.58 -0.94 18.09
CA PHE A 89 -12.46 -1.66 19.00
C PHE A 89 -13.63 -0.78 19.44
N ASP A 90 -14.85 -1.25 19.16
CA ASP A 90 -16.08 -0.64 19.66
C ASP A 90 -16.52 -1.37 20.94
N THR A 91 -16.41 -0.69 22.08
CA THR A 91 -16.79 -1.21 23.40
C THR A 91 -18.29 -1.52 23.54
N ALA A 92 -19.17 -0.78 22.85
CA ALA A 92 -20.61 -0.97 22.94
C ALA A 92 -21.06 -2.17 22.10
N ARG A 93 -20.43 -2.37 20.94
CA ARG A 93 -20.70 -3.50 20.04
C ARG A 93 -19.86 -4.74 20.33
N HIS A 94 -18.83 -4.59 21.16
CA HIS A 94 -17.83 -5.61 21.43
C HIS A 94 -17.21 -6.17 20.14
N SER A 95 -16.94 -5.29 19.18
CA SER A 95 -16.45 -5.65 17.84
C SER A 95 -15.08 -5.07 17.59
N ILE A 96 -14.20 -5.87 17.00
CA ILE A 96 -12.84 -5.50 16.59
C ILE A 96 -12.82 -5.49 15.06
N ASN A 97 -12.32 -4.40 14.48
CA ASN A 97 -12.19 -4.25 13.03
C ASN A 97 -10.74 -3.87 12.69
N PRO A 98 -10.10 -4.53 11.71
CA PRO A 98 -8.71 -4.26 11.35
C PRO A 98 -8.59 -2.93 10.61
N THR A 99 -7.54 -2.17 10.95
CA THR A 99 -7.23 -0.89 10.28
C THR A 99 -6.03 -0.98 9.33
N ASP A 100 -5.30 -2.11 9.36
CA ASP A 100 -4.18 -2.39 8.47
C ASP A 100 -4.15 -3.87 8.03
N ASN A 101 -3.19 -4.19 7.16
CA ASN A 101 -3.05 -5.54 6.61
C ASN A 101 -2.56 -6.56 7.63
N ASN A 102 -1.67 -6.19 8.54
CA ASN A 102 -1.16 -7.12 9.55
C ASN A 102 -2.27 -7.43 10.55
N GLY A 103 -3.05 -6.41 10.94
CA GLY A 103 -4.22 -6.57 11.78
C GLY A 103 -5.24 -7.53 11.19
N ALA A 104 -5.61 -7.34 9.93
CA ALA A 104 -6.57 -8.20 9.24
C ALA A 104 -6.09 -9.66 9.16
N TRP A 105 -4.83 -9.86 8.77
CA TRP A 105 -4.24 -11.19 8.67
C TRP A 105 -4.14 -11.93 10.01
N LEU A 106 -3.89 -11.21 11.10
CA LEU A 106 -3.81 -11.78 12.45
C LEU A 106 -5.16 -12.31 12.96
N ILE A 107 -6.28 -11.78 12.46
CA ILE A 107 -7.62 -12.22 12.87
C ILE A 107 -8.39 -12.97 11.77
N ASP A 108 -7.71 -13.27 10.65
CA ASP A 108 -8.28 -13.97 9.50
C ASP A 108 -9.46 -13.23 8.85
N GLU A 109 -9.33 -11.90 8.76
CA GLU A 109 -10.28 -11.00 8.10
C GLU A 109 -9.63 -10.37 6.86
N ASP A 110 -10.45 -9.81 5.98
CA ASP A 110 -10.00 -9.09 4.81
C ASP A 110 -9.32 -7.76 5.20
N ALA A 111 -8.23 -7.45 4.50
CA ALA A 111 -7.54 -6.19 4.70
C ALA A 111 -8.46 -5.02 4.33
N PRO A 112 -8.48 -3.94 5.13
CA PRO A 112 -9.29 -2.78 4.81
C PRO A 112 -8.85 -2.20 3.46
N VAL A 113 -9.84 -1.80 2.64
CA VAL A 113 -9.57 -1.13 1.37
C VAL A 113 -8.88 0.19 1.68
N ARG A 114 -7.61 0.29 1.30
CA ARG A 114 -6.87 1.55 1.41
C ARG A 114 -7.53 2.55 0.48
N GLN A 115 -8.12 3.60 1.05
CA GLN A 115 -8.47 4.78 0.28
C GLN A 115 -7.16 5.47 -0.08
N ILE A 116 -6.74 5.28 -1.33
CA ILE A 116 -5.63 6.03 -1.90
C ILE A 116 -6.18 7.43 -2.12
N ASP A 117 -6.02 8.33 -1.15
CA ASP A 117 -6.21 9.74 -1.41
C ASP A 117 -5.15 10.12 -2.45
N PRO A 118 -5.52 10.56 -3.67
CA PRO A 118 -4.55 11.06 -4.63
C PRO A 118 -4.02 12.37 -4.06
N GLY A 119 -3.04 12.26 -3.16
CA GLY A 119 -2.26 13.37 -2.69
C GLY A 119 -1.59 13.98 -3.91
N PHE A 120 -2.06 15.16 -4.31
CA PHE A 120 -1.36 15.95 -5.31
C PHE A 120 0.00 16.31 -4.75
N ILE A 121 1.03 15.58 -5.19
CA ILE A 121 2.41 16.01 -5.03
C ILE A 121 2.60 17.25 -5.89
N SER A 122 2.46 18.42 -5.26
CA SER A 122 2.88 19.68 -5.87
C SER A 122 4.37 19.57 -6.14
N ALA A 123 4.73 19.57 -7.42
CA ALA A 123 6.13 19.61 -7.81
C ALA A 123 6.77 20.88 -7.22
N GLU A 124 8.05 20.81 -6.83
CA GLU A 124 8.76 21.98 -6.36
C GLU A 124 8.66 23.11 -7.39
N PRO A 125 8.71 24.39 -6.98
CA PRO A 125 8.46 25.51 -7.87
C PRO A 125 9.30 25.54 -9.15
N THR A 126 10.49 24.92 -9.11
CA THR A 126 11.47 24.85 -10.20
C THR A 126 11.49 23.50 -10.93
N HIS A 127 10.66 22.53 -10.53
CA HIS A 127 10.68 21.19 -11.09
C HIS A 127 10.09 21.18 -12.51
N PRO A 128 10.74 20.52 -13.50
CA PRO A 128 10.32 20.57 -14.91
C PRO A 128 8.94 19.95 -15.17
N SER A 129 8.45 19.09 -14.27
CA SER A 129 7.10 18.50 -14.36
C SER A 129 6.01 19.35 -13.70
N ARG A 130 6.32 20.58 -13.25
CA ARG A 130 5.32 21.47 -12.66
C ARG A 130 4.30 21.88 -13.71
N ILE A 131 3.07 21.44 -13.51
CA ILE A 131 1.91 21.93 -14.24
C ILE A 131 1.41 23.15 -13.47
N GLU A 132 1.63 24.35 -14.00
CA GLU A 132 1.06 25.56 -13.44
C GLU A 132 -0.45 25.57 -13.73
N SER A 133 -1.27 25.40 -12.69
CA SER A 133 -2.70 25.63 -12.81
C SER A 133 -2.91 27.12 -13.06
N ALA A 134 -3.25 27.50 -14.29
CA ALA A 134 -3.52 28.88 -14.64
C ALA A 134 -4.62 29.44 -13.70
N PRO A 135 -4.46 30.66 -13.17
CA PRO A 135 -5.52 31.27 -12.38
C PRO A 135 -6.77 31.37 -13.23
N ALA A 136 -7.93 31.01 -12.66
CA ALA A 136 -9.21 31.23 -13.31
C ALA A 136 -9.35 32.74 -13.55
N VAL A 137 -9.17 33.17 -14.80
CA VAL A 137 -9.36 34.57 -15.17
C VAL A 137 -10.85 34.83 -15.15
N GLU A 138 -11.34 35.46 -14.08
CA GLU A 138 -12.70 36.01 -14.06
C GLU A 138 -12.74 37.24 -14.98
N LEU A 139 -13.03 37.00 -16.26
CA LEU A 139 -13.35 38.06 -17.21
C LEU A 139 -14.78 38.55 -16.92
N PRO A 140 -14.98 39.84 -16.58
CA PRO A 140 -16.32 40.39 -16.45
C PRO A 140 -17.03 40.35 -17.82
N GLY A 141 -18.06 39.51 -17.93
CA GLY A 141 -18.91 39.35 -19.13
C GLY A 141 -18.83 38.01 -19.84
N ALA A 142 -17.96 37.08 -19.43
CA ALA A 142 -17.77 35.80 -20.13
C ALA A 142 -18.83 34.72 -19.82
N SER A 143 -19.77 34.98 -18.91
CA SER A 143 -20.84 34.03 -18.57
C SER A 143 -21.91 33.83 -19.67
N SER A 144 -21.84 34.58 -20.78
CA SER A 144 -22.83 34.50 -21.87
C SER A 144 -22.28 33.98 -23.21
N LEU A 145 -21.02 33.54 -23.29
CA LEU A 145 -20.43 33.03 -24.55
C LEU A 145 -20.22 31.52 -24.59
N PHE A 146 -20.61 30.80 -23.54
CA PHE A 146 -20.64 29.33 -23.55
C PHE A 146 -21.86 28.81 -24.33
N THR A 147 -22.01 29.23 -25.60
CA THR A 147 -22.68 28.38 -26.60
C THR A 147 -21.72 27.24 -26.87
N THR A 148 -22.15 26.03 -26.51
CA THR A 148 -21.44 24.79 -26.79
C THR A 148 -21.36 24.58 -28.30
N VAL A 149 -20.29 25.08 -28.92
CA VAL A 149 -19.83 24.48 -30.16
C VAL A 149 -19.29 23.11 -29.75
N PRO A 150 -19.79 21.98 -30.31
CA PRO A 150 -19.13 20.71 -30.11
C PRO A 150 -17.79 20.84 -30.84
N ALA A 151 -16.76 21.28 -30.13
CA ALA A 151 -15.40 21.03 -30.54
C ALA A 151 -15.30 19.51 -30.55
N VAL A 152 -15.32 18.95 -31.76
CA VAL A 152 -14.88 17.58 -32.00
C VAL A 152 -13.42 17.60 -31.59
N GLU A 153 -13.21 17.27 -30.32
CA GLU A 153 -11.89 17.12 -29.76
C GLU A 153 -11.34 15.85 -30.37
N GLU A 154 -10.61 16.02 -31.48
CA GLU A 154 -9.65 15.02 -31.94
C GLU A 154 -8.68 14.82 -30.77
N ARG A 155 -9.02 13.87 -29.90
CA ARG A 155 -8.10 13.35 -28.91
C ARG A 155 -6.86 12.95 -29.71
N PRO A 156 -5.70 13.60 -29.51
CA PRO A 156 -4.48 13.08 -30.09
C PRO A 156 -4.38 11.65 -29.60
N GLU A 157 -4.38 10.71 -30.54
CA GLU A 157 -4.47 9.29 -30.21
C GLU A 157 -3.30 9.00 -29.28
N THR A 158 -3.61 8.62 -28.03
CA THR A 158 -2.58 8.18 -27.09
C THR A 158 -1.73 7.17 -27.84
N PRO A 159 -0.40 7.34 -27.92
CA PRO A 159 0.45 6.40 -28.63
C PRO A 159 0.15 5.02 -28.03
N ARG A 160 -0.54 4.21 -28.81
CA ARG A 160 -0.96 2.87 -28.41
C ARG A 160 0.35 2.17 -28.12
N LEU A 161 0.52 1.65 -26.91
CA LEU A 161 1.69 0.81 -26.60
C LEU A 161 1.78 -0.23 -27.70
N VAL A 162 2.72 -0.03 -28.62
CA VAL A 162 2.87 -0.92 -29.76
C VAL A 162 3.40 -2.18 -29.14
N ALA A 163 2.55 -3.21 -29.07
CA ALA A 163 3.00 -4.55 -28.75
C ALA A 163 4.23 -4.79 -29.62
N ILE A 164 5.37 -5.09 -29.00
CA ILE A 164 6.65 -5.29 -29.69
C ILE A 164 6.40 -6.36 -30.74
N ARG A 165 6.32 -5.95 -32.01
CA ARG A 165 6.07 -6.83 -33.16
C ARG A 165 7.44 -7.25 -33.68
N ASP A 166 7.62 -8.53 -34.01
CA ASP A 166 8.90 -9.05 -34.50
C ASP A 166 9.27 -8.60 -35.91
N THR A 167 8.35 -7.98 -36.66
CA THR A 167 8.60 -7.48 -38.02
C THR A 167 8.34 -5.98 -38.12
N PRO A 168 9.34 -5.16 -38.50
CA PRO A 168 9.20 -3.71 -38.63
C PRO A 168 8.28 -3.33 -39.81
N THR A 169 7.56 -2.21 -39.66
CA THR A 169 6.67 -1.68 -40.71
C THR A 169 7.35 -0.52 -41.45
N ALA A 170 6.89 -0.21 -42.65
CA ALA A 170 7.44 0.85 -43.51
C ALA A 170 7.54 2.25 -42.85
N ALA A 171 6.75 2.55 -41.81
CA ALA A 171 6.82 3.80 -41.05
C ALA A 171 8.09 3.90 -40.18
N ASP A 172 8.61 2.77 -39.67
CA ASP A 172 9.86 2.75 -38.86
C ASP A 172 11.10 3.05 -39.73
N SER A 173 10.97 2.91 -41.06
CA SER A 173 12.03 3.17 -42.03
C SER A 173 12.25 4.66 -42.30
N GLU A 174 11.23 5.51 -42.08
CA GLU A 174 11.32 6.97 -42.25
C GLU A 174 12.18 7.62 -41.16
N ASP A 175 12.22 7.02 -39.97
CA ASP A 175 13.11 7.41 -38.85
C ASP A 175 14.54 6.80 -38.96
N GLY A 176 14.87 6.15 -40.09
CA GLY A 176 16.20 5.59 -40.35
C GLY A 176 16.50 4.29 -39.59
N VAL A 177 15.49 3.67 -38.96
CA VAL A 177 15.64 2.40 -38.24
C VAL A 177 15.48 1.24 -39.23
N THR A 178 16.60 0.74 -39.74
CA THR A 178 16.62 -0.32 -40.77
C THR A 178 16.60 -1.74 -40.19
N ALA A 179 16.89 -1.91 -38.90
CA ALA A 179 16.78 -3.18 -38.19
C ALA A 179 16.77 -2.95 -36.66
N ARG A 180 16.24 -3.94 -35.92
CA ARG A 180 16.35 -3.94 -34.46
C ARG A 180 17.81 -4.18 -34.07
N ALA A 181 18.33 -3.41 -33.11
CA ALA A 181 19.62 -3.69 -32.50
C ALA A 181 19.64 -5.13 -31.96
N LYS A 182 20.67 -5.90 -32.31
CA LYS A 182 20.79 -7.31 -31.93
C LYS A 182 21.13 -7.37 -30.44
N ILE A 183 20.10 -7.53 -29.62
CA ILE A 183 20.25 -7.60 -28.15
C ILE A 183 20.77 -9.00 -27.82
N PRO A 184 21.94 -9.12 -27.16
CA PRO A 184 22.48 -10.42 -26.77
C PRO A 184 21.54 -11.10 -25.78
N SER A 185 21.58 -12.43 -25.75
CA SER A 185 20.72 -13.16 -24.82
C SER A 185 21.16 -12.90 -23.37
N TRP A 186 20.23 -13.06 -22.43
CA TRP A 186 20.53 -12.85 -21.01
C TRP A 186 21.64 -13.78 -20.50
N ASP A 187 21.69 -15.00 -21.03
CA ASP A 187 22.74 -15.98 -20.73
C ASP A 187 24.10 -15.50 -21.24
N GLU A 188 24.13 -14.79 -22.37
CA GLU A 188 25.32 -14.22 -22.99
C GLU A 188 25.89 -13.03 -22.20
N ILE A 189 25.00 -12.24 -21.58
CA ILE A 189 25.36 -11.13 -20.69
C ILE A 189 25.87 -11.67 -19.34
N MET A 190 25.22 -12.72 -18.82
CA MET A 190 25.53 -13.25 -17.48
C MET A 190 26.70 -14.24 -17.48
N PHE A 191 26.92 -14.97 -18.56
CA PHE A 191 27.90 -16.07 -18.61
C PHE A 191 28.93 -15.95 -19.74
N GLY A 192 28.81 -14.95 -20.62
CA GLY A 192 29.77 -14.65 -21.70
C GLY A 192 29.68 -15.62 -22.88
N HIS A 193 30.17 -15.19 -24.05
CA HIS A 193 30.19 -16.03 -25.25
C HIS A 193 31.05 -17.29 -25.01
N LYS A 194 30.45 -18.47 -25.17
CA LYS A 194 31.19 -19.72 -25.22
C LYS A 194 31.95 -19.75 -26.55
N LYS A 195 33.27 -19.62 -26.50
CA LYS A 195 34.17 -19.75 -27.65
C LYS A 195 33.96 -21.16 -28.26
N SER A 196 33.33 -21.25 -29.43
CA SER A 196 33.40 -22.45 -30.25
C SER A 196 34.76 -22.47 -30.93
N GLU A 197 35.70 -23.20 -30.32
CA GLU A 197 36.81 -23.79 -31.06
C GLU A 197 36.26 -25.00 -31.81
N GLU A 198 36.25 -24.92 -33.14
CA GLU A 198 36.46 -26.04 -34.08
C GLU A 198 36.60 -25.44 -35.49
N ASP A 199 37.78 -24.88 -35.75
CA ASP A 199 38.42 -25.02 -37.05
C ASP A 199 39.07 -26.41 -37.05
N GLU A 200 38.61 -27.32 -37.90
CA GLU A 200 39.34 -28.43 -38.56
C GLU A 200 38.35 -29.52 -38.99
N ASP A 201 37.97 -29.49 -40.27
CA ASP A 201 37.91 -30.65 -41.18
C ASP A 201 36.86 -30.45 -42.27
N ASN A 202 37.30 -30.06 -43.47
CA ASN A 202 37.06 -30.80 -44.71
C ASN A 202 37.66 -30.05 -45.91
N ASN A 203 38.89 -30.44 -46.25
CA ASN A 203 39.43 -30.28 -47.60
C ASN A 203 38.97 -31.50 -48.42
N LEU A 204 38.09 -31.26 -49.40
CA LEU A 204 37.85 -32.14 -50.56
C LEU A 204 37.26 -31.32 -51.71
#